data_AF-A0A6N9AGJ5-F1
#
_entry.id   AF-A0A6N9AGJ5-F1
#
_cell.length_a   1.000
_cell.length_b   1.000
_cell.length_c   1.000
_cell.angle_alpha   90.00
_cell.angle_beta   90.00
_cell.angle_gamma   90.00
#
_symmetry.space_group_name_H-M   'P 1'
#
loop_
_entity.id
_entity.type
_entity.pdbx_description
1 polymer ?
#
loop_
_entity_poly.entity_id
_entity_poly.type
_entity_poly.pdbx_seq_one_letter_code
_entity_poly.pdbx_strand_id
1 'polypeptide(L)'
;MPTLLARANSENLPSLCVDAKKNELIGCFRNPGTSWLQIPMRVCDHGFRSLASGTAILYGVYDLRGNTGSFYVGTSDDTTEFAVGCVANWWKEVGQIQYPHVHELWR
;
A
#
# COMPACT_ATOMS: atom_id res chain seq x y z
N MET A 1 -15.76 -26.77 -10.33
CA MET A 1 -14.77 -26.39 -9.29
C MET A 1 -15.01 -24.94 -8.91
N PRO A 2 -15.18 -24.58 -7.62
CA PRO A 2 -15.30 -23.18 -7.19
C PRO A 2 -13.99 -22.43 -7.45
N THR A 3 -14.06 -21.11 -7.70
CA THR A 3 -12.88 -20.24 -7.74
C THR A 3 -12.28 -20.07 -6.34
N LEU A 4 -11.01 -19.66 -6.24
CA LEU A 4 -10.35 -19.40 -4.96
C LEU A 4 -11.13 -18.39 -4.10
N LEU A 5 -11.66 -17.34 -4.73
CA LEU A 5 -12.52 -16.35 -4.06
C LEU A 5 -13.84 -16.95 -3.57
N ALA A 6 -14.48 -17.81 -4.36
CA ALA A 6 -15.71 -18.48 -3.94
C ALA A 6 -15.46 -19.40 -2.73
N ARG A 7 -14.33 -20.12 -2.72
CA ARG A 7 -13.93 -20.96 -1.57
C ARG A 7 -13.66 -20.12 -0.32
N ALA A 8 -12.84 -19.08 -0.44
CA ALA A 8 -12.52 -18.19 0.66
C ALA A 8 -13.79 -17.56 1.27
N ASN A 9 -14.74 -17.15 0.42
CA ASN A 9 -16.02 -16.61 0.88
C ASN A 9 -16.88 -17.64 1.61
N SER A 10 -16.93 -18.90 1.15
CA SER A 10 -17.68 -19.95 1.83
C SER A 10 -17.07 -20.36 3.17
N GLU A 11 -15.74 -20.25 3.30
CA GLU A 11 -14.99 -20.58 4.53
C GLU A 11 -14.80 -19.37 5.45
N ASN A 12 -15.42 -18.22 5.13
CA ASN A 12 -15.31 -16.97 5.89
C ASN A 12 -13.85 -16.53 6.09
N LEU A 13 -13.00 -16.76 5.08
CA LEU A 13 -11.59 -16.36 5.05
C LEU A 13 -11.44 -14.96 4.43
N PRO A 14 -10.42 -14.19 4.85
CA PRO A 14 -10.08 -12.94 4.18
C PRO A 14 -9.68 -13.19 2.72
N SER A 15 -10.04 -12.26 1.84
CA SER A 15 -9.63 -12.27 0.43
C SER A 15 -8.97 -10.94 0.13
N LEU A 16 -7.65 -10.97 -0.14
CA LEU A 16 -6.86 -9.76 -0.29
C LEU A 16 -6.53 -9.49 -1.76
N CYS A 17 -6.65 -8.23 -2.15
CA CYS A 17 -6.01 -7.67 -3.32
C CYS A 17 -4.83 -6.82 -2.82
N VAL A 18 -3.63 -7.11 -3.31
CA VAL A 18 -2.41 -6.41 -2.89
C VAL A 18 -1.68 -5.87 -4.11
N ASP A 19 -1.16 -4.66 -4.00
CA ASP A 19 -0.45 -3.99 -5.08
C ASP A 19 0.60 -3.03 -4.53
N ALA A 20 1.78 -3.05 -5.15
CA ALA A 20 2.76 -1.99 -4.97
C ALA A 20 2.47 -0.92 -6.02
N LYS A 21 1.98 0.23 -5.55
CA LYS A 21 1.78 1.37 -6.43
C LYS A 21 3.10 2.09 -6.63
N LYS A 22 3.16 2.87 -7.71
CA LYS A 22 4.28 3.69 -8.14
C LYS A 22 5.06 4.31 -6.97
N ASN A 23 6.38 4.16 -7.03
CA ASN A 23 7.32 4.86 -6.17
C ASN A 23 7.28 6.36 -6.44
N GLU A 24 7.14 7.15 -5.38
CA GLU A 24 7.07 8.61 -5.46
C GLU A 24 8.36 9.24 -4.94
N LEU A 25 8.92 10.17 -5.71
CA LEU A 25 10.08 10.94 -5.29
C LEU A 25 9.65 11.99 -4.27
N ILE A 26 10.27 11.95 -3.09
CA ILE A 26 10.02 12.92 -2.03
C ILE A 26 11.01 14.06 -2.18
N GLY A 27 10.52 15.30 -2.29
CA GLY A 27 11.36 16.48 -2.44
C GLY A 27 10.60 17.68 -3.01
N CYS A 28 11.35 18.73 -3.35
CA CYS A 28 10.81 19.96 -3.92
C CYS A 28 10.57 19.81 -5.44
N PHE A 29 9.61 18.98 -5.82
CA PHE A 29 9.24 18.71 -7.22
C PHE A 29 7.93 19.39 -7.61
N ARG A 30 7.78 19.69 -8.90
CA ARG A 30 6.54 20.22 -9.47
C ARG A 30 5.42 19.17 -9.33
N ASN A 31 4.31 19.59 -8.72
CA ASN A 31 3.04 18.87 -8.74
C ASN A 31 2.04 19.60 -9.64
N PRO A 32 1.10 18.91 -10.31
CA PRO A 32 0.12 19.52 -11.22
C PRO A 32 -0.99 20.31 -10.51
N GLY A 33 -0.87 20.55 -9.20
CA GLY A 33 -1.79 21.36 -8.42
C GLY A 33 -1.38 22.83 -8.32
N THR A 34 -2.27 23.63 -7.73
CA THR A 34 -2.03 25.06 -7.46
C THR A 34 -2.05 25.30 -5.96
N SER A 35 -1.08 26.06 -5.46
CA SER A 35 -1.04 26.52 -4.07
C SER A 35 -1.25 28.04 -4.02
N TRP A 36 -2.08 28.50 -3.08
CA TRP A 36 -2.29 29.92 -2.83
C TRP A 36 -1.17 30.46 -1.92
N LEU A 37 -0.20 31.15 -2.52
CA LEU A 37 0.96 31.72 -1.84
C LEU A 37 1.22 33.14 -2.36
N GLN A 38 1.68 34.04 -1.49
CA GLN A 38 2.04 35.41 -1.89
C GLN A 38 3.28 35.45 -2.79
N ILE A 39 4.17 34.48 -2.65
CA ILE A 39 5.42 34.35 -3.42
C ILE A 39 5.48 32.92 -3.98
N PRO A 40 5.79 32.74 -5.27
CA PRO A 40 5.88 31.40 -5.87
C PRO A 40 7.04 30.59 -5.27
N MET A 41 6.79 29.30 -4.99
CA MET A 41 7.86 28.37 -4.61
C MET A 41 8.65 27.93 -5.84
N ARG A 42 9.98 28.02 -5.76
CA ARG A 42 10.87 27.43 -6.77
C ARG A 42 10.93 25.93 -6.56
N VAL A 43 10.55 25.17 -7.58
CA VAL A 43 10.50 23.70 -7.58
C VAL A 43 11.31 23.13 -8.74
N CYS A 44 11.77 21.88 -8.60
CA CYS A 44 12.35 21.12 -9.70
C CYS A 44 11.23 20.71 -10.67
N ASP A 45 11.35 21.14 -11.92
CA ASP A 45 10.40 20.80 -12.99
C ASP A 45 10.55 19.35 -13.48
N HIS A 46 11.75 18.77 -13.32
CA HIS A 46 12.05 17.39 -13.65
C HIS A 46 12.22 16.53 -12.38
N GLY A 47 11.64 15.32 -12.40
CA GLY A 47 11.73 14.34 -11.32
C GLY A 47 13.01 13.51 -11.37
N PHE A 48 14.19 14.13 -11.21
CA PHE A 48 15.46 13.40 -11.12
C PHE A 48 15.66 12.85 -9.71
N ARG A 49 15.94 11.54 -9.60
CA ARG A 49 16.15 10.87 -8.29
C ARG A 49 17.30 11.47 -7.48
N SER A 50 18.33 12.01 -8.12
CA SER A 50 19.46 12.68 -7.46
C SER A 50 19.09 13.97 -6.73
N LEU A 51 17.94 14.59 -7.07
CA LEU A 51 17.43 15.79 -6.42
C LEU A 51 16.38 15.46 -5.34
N ALA A 52 16.03 14.18 -5.18
CA ALA A 52 15.06 13.75 -4.19
C ALA A 52 15.72 13.58 -2.82
N SER A 53 15.00 13.94 -1.76
CA SER A 53 15.38 13.62 -0.39
C SER A 53 15.13 12.16 -0.04
N GLY A 54 14.32 11.46 -0.85
CA GLY A 54 14.02 10.05 -0.68
C GLY A 54 13.02 9.53 -1.71
N THR A 55 12.68 8.26 -1.60
CA THR A 55 11.63 7.61 -2.40
C THR A 55 10.64 6.97 -1.45
N ALA A 56 9.36 7.25 -1.63
CA ALA A 56 8.28 6.59 -0.92
C ALA A 56 7.68 5.49 -1.80
N ILE A 57 7.50 4.32 -1.22
CA ILE A 57 6.88 3.16 -1.87
C ILE A 57 5.53 2.93 -1.20
N LEU A 58 4.47 2.98 -2.00
CA LEU A 58 3.11 2.80 -1.51
C LEU A 58 2.67 1.37 -1.76
N TYR A 59 2.35 0.64 -0.70
CA TYR A 59 1.81 -0.71 -0.79
C TYR A 59 0.37 -0.73 -0.27
N GLY A 60 -0.56 -1.11 -1.14
CA GLY A 60 -1.98 -1.24 -0.80
C GLY A 60 -2.33 -2.67 -0.42
N VAL A 61 -3.08 -2.84 0.67
CA VAL A 61 -3.75 -4.09 1.02
C VAL A 61 -5.25 -3.81 1.08
N TYR A 62 -6.01 -4.42 0.17
CA TYR A 62 -7.46 -4.28 0.12
C TYR A 62 -8.13 -5.61 0.47
N ASP A 63 -8.89 -5.60 1.55
CA ASP A 63 -9.72 -6.72 1.95
C ASP A 63 -11.09 -6.64 1.27
N LEU A 64 -11.31 -7.55 0.33
CA LEU A 64 -12.53 -7.66 -0.46
C LEU A 64 -13.75 -8.02 0.39
N ARG A 65 -13.56 -8.77 1.48
CA ARG A 65 -14.65 -9.22 2.34
C ARG A 65 -15.04 -8.15 3.34
N GLY A 66 -14.06 -7.53 3.99
CA GLY A 66 -14.27 -6.38 4.87
C GLY A 66 -14.63 -5.10 4.13
N ASN A 67 -14.39 -5.04 2.80
CA ASN A 67 -14.48 -3.83 1.98
C ASN A 67 -13.68 -2.66 2.59
N THR A 68 -12.46 -2.95 3.06
CA THR A 68 -11.57 -1.96 3.69
C THR A 68 -10.19 -2.01 3.05
N GLY A 69 -9.54 -0.84 2.96
CA GLY A 69 -8.20 -0.71 2.42
C GLY A 69 -7.23 -0.15 3.46
N SER A 70 -6.05 -0.72 3.51
CA SER A 70 -4.90 -0.25 4.28
C SER A 70 -3.76 0.12 3.32
N PHE A 71 -3.01 1.16 3.67
CA PHE A 71 -1.84 1.58 2.93
C PHE A 71 -0.62 1.59 3.84
N TYR A 72 0.49 1.07 3.32
CA TYR A 72 1.79 1.07 3.97
C TYR A 72 2.77 1.88 3.13
N VAL A 73 3.65 2.62 3.80
CA VAL A 73 4.66 3.46 3.15
C VAL A 73 6.04 2.95 3.51
N GLY A 74 6.78 2.47 2.51
CA GLY A 74 8.19 2.10 2.61
C GLY A 74 9.09 3.26 2.16
N THR A 75 10.30 3.33 2.70
CA THR A 75 11.32 4.32 2.32
C THR A 75 12.51 3.72 1.58
N SER A 76 12.48 2.40 1.35
CA SER A 76 13.52 1.63 0.67
C SER A 76 13.05 1.21 -0.73
N ASP A 77 13.35 -0.02 -1.17
CA ASP A 77 12.93 -0.60 -2.44
C ASP A 77 11.68 -1.50 -2.32
N ASP A 78 10.99 -1.70 -3.45
CA ASP A 78 9.84 -2.58 -3.56
C ASP A 78 10.34 -4.02 -3.67
N THR A 79 10.43 -4.69 -2.52
CA THR A 79 10.91 -6.06 -2.42
C THR A 79 9.81 -7.00 -1.95
N THR A 80 9.97 -8.29 -2.23
CA THR A 80 9.07 -9.33 -1.70
C THR A 80 9.02 -9.29 -0.17
N GLU A 81 10.14 -8.97 0.49
CA GLU A 81 10.19 -8.82 1.95
C GLU A 81 9.30 -7.67 2.43
N PHE A 82 9.35 -6.52 1.76
CA PHE A 82 8.48 -5.38 2.07
C PHE A 82 6.99 -5.72 1.87
N ALA A 83 6.64 -6.36 0.75
CA ALA A 83 5.28 -6.78 0.46
C ALA A 83 4.73 -7.75 1.53
N VAL A 84 5.50 -8.78 1.88
CA VAL A 84 5.12 -9.74 2.94
C VAL A 84 5.00 -9.03 4.29
N GLY A 85 5.92 -8.11 4.60
CA GLY A 85 5.85 -7.28 5.80
C GLY A 85 4.56 -6.46 5.90
N CYS A 86 4.11 -5.87 4.78
CA CYS A 86 2.86 -5.10 4.73
C CYS A 86 1.63 -5.98 4.99
N VAL A 87 1.56 -7.17 4.36
CA VAL A 87 0.47 -8.13 4.61
C VAL A 87 0.48 -8.64 6.05
N ALA A 88 1.67 -8.91 6.61
CA ALA A 88 1.82 -9.33 7.99
C ALA A 88 1.41 -8.25 9.00
N ASN A 89 1.72 -6.98 8.71
CA ASN A 89 1.28 -5.86 9.54
C ASN A 89 -0.24 -5.68 9.45
N TRP A 90 -0.82 -5.75 8.25
CA TRP A 90 -2.27 -5.75 8.08
C TRP A 90 -2.96 -6.85 8.89
N TRP A 91 -2.39 -8.06 8.87
CA TRP A 91 -2.92 -9.17 9.65
C TRP A 91 -2.94 -8.86 11.15
N LYS A 92 -1.85 -8.32 11.71
CA LYS A 92 -1.75 -7.98 13.13
C LYS A 92 -2.67 -6.82 13.53
N GLU A 93 -2.80 -5.81 12.67
CA GLU A 93 -3.51 -4.56 12.97
C GLU A 93 -5.03 -4.69 12.73
N VAL A 94 -5.43 -5.46 11.72
CA VAL A 94 -6.82 -5.52 11.23
C VAL A 94 -7.32 -6.96 11.15
N GLY A 95 -6.57 -7.83 10.47
CA GLY A 95 -7.02 -9.16 10.11
C GLY A 95 -7.36 -10.06 11.31
N GLN A 96 -6.52 -10.08 12.35
CA GLN A 96 -6.75 -10.86 13.57
C GLN A 96 -8.01 -10.41 14.33
N ILE A 97 -8.35 -9.13 14.26
CA ILE A 97 -9.53 -8.56 14.92
C ILE A 97 -10.79 -8.90 14.11
N GLN A 98 -10.72 -8.75 12.78
CA GLN A 98 -11.86 -8.99 11.89
C GLN A 98 -12.14 -10.48 11.63
N TYR A 99 -11.11 -11.33 11.71
CA TYR A 99 -11.18 -12.76 11.39
C TYR A 99 -10.57 -13.62 12.53
N PRO A 100 -11.15 -13.61 13.75
CA PRO A 100 -10.56 -14.27 14.92
C PRO A 100 -10.51 -15.80 14.82
N HIS A 101 -11.33 -16.40 13.95
CA HIS A 101 -11.37 -17.85 13.69
C HIS A 101 -10.33 -18.30 12.65
N VAL A 102 -9.60 -17.37 12.05
CA VAL A 102 -8.58 -17.66 11.04
C VAL A 102 -7.22 -17.58 11.72
N HIS A 103 -6.46 -18.68 11.66
CA HIS A 103 -5.14 -18.77 12.29
C HIS A 103 -3.98 -18.69 11.30
N GLU A 104 -4.27 -18.89 10.01
CA GLU A 104 -3.30 -18.84 8.91
C GLU A 104 -3.94 -18.11 7.72
N LEU A 105 -3.17 -17.23 7.08
CA LEU A 105 -3.63 -16.43 5.94
C LEU A 105 -3.54 -17.18 4.60
N TRP A 106 -2.65 -18.17 4.52
CA TRP A 106 -2.38 -18.95 3.32
C TRP A 106 -2.32 -20.43 3.66
N ARG A 107 -2.75 -21.26 2.71
CA ARG A 107 -2.63 -22.72 2.74
C ARG A 107 -2.21 -23.21 1.37
#